data_AF-A0A519ZM95-F1
#
_entry.id   AF-A0A519ZM95-F1
#
_cell.length_a   1.000
_cell.length_b   1.000
_cell.length_c   1.000
_cell.angle_alpha   90.00
_cell.angle_beta   90.00
_cell.angle_gamma   90.00
#
_symmetry.space_group_name_H-M   'P 1'
#
loop_
_entity.id
_entity.type
_entity.pdbx_description
1 polymer ?
#
loop_
_entity_poly.entity_id
_entity_poly.type
_entity_poly.pdbx_seq_one_letter_code
_entity_poly.pdbx_strand_id
1 'polypeptide(L)'
;MGCPDKLLAAFRQAYFGPIDNYLAWHDGFQYQTDLTCLAALTPAQRQQAAEELLAGLRAGTADARAMLGLGYLRYAEALPLLHQCLRQSFATHYALQAIAQINPAGFYPPIAAALLADPARQHQYMDLVIGLREYFTLPQLGPAIPPLLFALLTNKEYLVRYHALHAVRLLSGSATAAQLADYNPPRIQADEVFQLIIKDNWPRNFRRAQQLLLTQLPLETVASFLPTKR
;
A
#
# COMPACT_ATOMS: atom_id res chain seq x y z
N MET A 1 22.79 7.86 -30.67
CA MET A 1 21.38 7.43 -30.72
C MET A 1 21.35 5.91 -30.66
N GLY A 2 20.77 5.32 -29.61
CA GLY A 2 20.65 3.86 -29.51
C GLY A 2 19.67 3.32 -30.55
N CYS A 3 19.95 2.12 -31.09
CA CYS A 3 19.02 1.43 -31.98
C CYS A 3 17.69 1.20 -31.23
N PRO A 4 16.52 1.60 -31.78
CA PRO A 4 15.22 1.52 -31.11
C PRO A 4 14.93 0.15 -30.51
N ASP A 5 15.31 -0.93 -31.21
CA ASP A 5 15.06 -2.31 -30.80
C ASP A 5 15.82 -2.71 -29.53
N LYS A 6 16.97 -2.07 -29.27
CA LYS A 6 17.77 -2.35 -28.06
C LYS A 6 17.09 -1.87 -26.79
N LEU A 7 16.29 -0.79 -26.85
CA LEU A 7 15.60 -0.24 -25.69
C LEU A 7 14.43 -1.13 -25.26
N LEU A 8 13.63 -1.63 -26.22
CA LEU A 8 12.56 -2.59 -25.93
C LEU A 8 13.12 -3.93 -25.44
N ALA A 9 14.24 -4.39 -25.98
CA ALA A 9 14.91 -5.59 -25.47
C ALA A 9 15.36 -5.41 -24.01
N ALA A 10 15.96 -4.26 -23.67
CA ALA A 10 16.35 -3.95 -22.30
C ALA A 10 15.14 -3.89 -21.35
N PHE A 11 14.05 -3.24 -21.76
CA PHE A 11 12.78 -3.25 -21.03
C PHE A 11 12.29 -4.69 -20.76
N ARG A 12 12.24 -5.53 -21.79
CA ARG A 12 11.74 -6.91 -21.64
C ARG A 12 12.62 -7.71 -20.69
N GLN A 13 13.94 -7.55 -20.76
CA GLN A 13 14.85 -8.18 -19.82
C GLN A 13 14.61 -7.69 -18.39
N ALA A 14 14.38 -6.40 -18.18
CA ALA A 14 14.17 -5.82 -16.86
C ALA A 14 12.83 -6.24 -16.22
N TYR A 15 11.76 -6.42 -17.00
CA TYR A 15 10.40 -6.68 -16.48
C TYR A 15 9.95 -8.15 -16.59
N PHE A 16 10.51 -8.92 -17.53
CA PHE A 16 10.16 -10.33 -17.73
C PHE A 16 11.35 -11.27 -17.59
N GLY A 17 12.57 -10.74 -17.39
CA GLY A 17 13.72 -11.54 -17.03
C GLY A 17 13.64 -12.08 -15.59
N PRO A 18 14.53 -13.02 -15.25
CA PRO A 18 14.60 -13.59 -13.90
C PRO A 18 14.84 -12.50 -12.85
N ILE A 19 14.32 -12.74 -11.65
CA ILE A 19 14.43 -11.84 -10.51
C ILE A 19 14.92 -12.62 -9.29
N ASP A 20 15.68 -11.95 -8.43
CA ASP A 20 15.98 -12.48 -7.10
C ASP A 20 14.75 -12.23 -6.19
N ASN A 21 13.92 -13.27 -6.06
CA ASN A 21 12.72 -13.22 -5.23
C ASN A 21 13.01 -12.99 -3.74
N TYR A 22 14.18 -13.40 -3.25
CA TYR A 22 14.54 -13.18 -1.85
C TYR A 22 14.80 -11.69 -1.60
N LEU A 23 15.62 -11.07 -2.44
CA LEU A 23 15.88 -9.63 -2.35
C LEU A 23 14.62 -8.81 -2.64
N ALA A 24 13.75 -9.26 -3.56
CA ALA A 24 12.54 -8.52 -3.92
C ALA A 24 11.50 -8.58 -2.80
N TRP A 25 11.49 -9.67 -2.04
CA TRP A 25 10.70 -9.81 -0.83
C TRP A 25 11.28 -9.00 0.34
N HIS A 26 12.60 -8.99 0.54
CA HIS A 26 13.25 -8.32 1.66
C HIS A 26 13.30 -6.79 1.50
N ASP A 27 13.74 -6.31 0.34
CA ASP A 27 13.96 -4.89 0.10
C ASP A 27 12.74 -4.24 -0.58
N GLY A 28 11.94 -5.02 -1.31
CA GLY A 28 10.79 -4.55 -2.09
C GLY A 28 11.10 -4.50 -3.58
N PHE A 29 10.07 -4.74 -4.40
CA PHE A 29 10.21 -4.79 -5.86
C PHE A 29 10.63 -3.45 -6.47
N GLN A 30 10.41 -2.31 -5.78
CA GLN A 30 10.87 -1.01 -6.26
C GLN A 30 12.40 -0.91 -6.40
N TYR A 31 13.18 -1.68 -5.63
CA TYR A 31 14.65 -1.67 -5.72
C TYR A 31 15.19 -2.58 -6.83
N GLN A 32 14.34 -3.48 -7.35
CA GLN A 32 14.66 -4.33 -8.49
C GLN A 32 13.99 -3.87 -9.80
N THR A 33 13.14 -2.86 -9.72
CA THR A 33 12.46 -2.30 -10.88
C THR A 33 13.32 -1.20 -11.48
N ASP A 34 13.89 -1.46 -12.65
CA ASP A 34 14.58 -0.42 -13.42
C ASP A 34 13.55 0.50 -14.11
N LEU A 35 13.18 1.58 -13.42
CA LEU A 35 12.31 2.63 -13.99
C LEU A 35 13.05 3.46 -15.06
N THR A 36 14.39 3.46 -15.07
CA THR A 36 15.18 4.24 -16.03
C THR A 36 15.06 3.68 -17.45
N CYS A 37 14.90 2.35 -17.59
CA CYS A 37 14.67 1.76 -18.90
C CYS A 37 13.34 2.23 -19.52
N LEU A 38 12.27 2.39 -18.72
CA LEU A 38 10.99 2.95 -19.18
C LEU A 38 11.11 4.43 -19.55
N ALA A 39 11.89 5.19 -18.77
CA ALA A 39 12.15 6.61 -19.05
C ALA A 39 12.82 6.81 -20.42
N ALA A 40 13.69 5.88 -20.83
CA ALA A 40 14.43 5.94 -22.08
C ALA A 40 13.60 5.58 -23.33
N LEU A 41 12.43 4.97 -23.18
CA LEU A 41 11.56 4.58 -24.29
C LEU A 41 10.95 5.79 -25.00
N THR A 42 10.83 5.71 -26.32
CA THR A 42 10.02 6.65 -27.11
C THR A 42 8.53 6.52 -26.80
N PRO A 43 7.67 7.51 -27.13
CA PRO A 43 6.23 7.41 -26.85
C PRO A 43 5.57 6.14 -27.42
N ALA A 44 5.88 5.76 -28.66
CA ALA A 44 5.36 4.53 -29.27
C ALA A 44 5.83 3.27 -28.53
N GLN A 45 7.09 3.26 -28.08
CA GLN A 45 7.64 2.14 -27.31
C GLN A 45 7.07 2.07 -25.90
N ARG A 46 6.74 3.21 -25.27
CA ARG A 46 6.06 3.25 -23.97
C ARG A 46 4.66 2.66 -24.06
N GLN A 47 3.92 2.98 -25.13
CA GLN A 47 2.62 2.37 -25.40
C GLN A 47 2.76 0.85 -25.53
N GLN A 48 3.69 0.38 -26.37
CA GLN A 48 3.96 -1.04 -26.54
C GLN A 48 4.36 -1.72 -25.21
N ALA A 49 5.25 -1.10 -24.44
CA ALA A 49 5.67 -1.63 -23.14
C ALA A 49 4.47 -1.72 -22.18
N ALA A 50 3.60 -0.72 -22.12
CA ALA A 50 2.41 -0.74 -21.28
C ALA A 50 1.46 -1.89 -21.68
N GLU A 51 1.26 -2.12 -22.98
CA GLU A 51 0.44 -3.23 -23.49
C GLU A 51 1.07 -4.60 -23.14
N GLU A 52 2.39 -4.74 -23.27
CA GLU A 52 3.12 -5.97 -22.89
C GLU A 52 3.03 -6.23 -21.39
N LEU A 53 3.21 -5.20 -20.54
CA LEU A 53 3.06 -5.33 -19.08
C LEU A 53 1.63 -5.73 -18.70
N LEU A 54 0.63 -5.09 -19.31
CA LEU A 54 -0.77 -5.40 -19.05
C LEU A 54 -1.13 -6.82 -19.50
N ALA A 55 -0.67 -7.24 -20.67
CA ALA A 55 -0.86 -8.60 -21.17
C ALA A 55 -0.20 -9.64 -20.25
N GLY A 56 1.03 -9.36 -19.79
CA GLY A 56 1.75 -10.24 -18.86
C GLY A 56 1.04 -10.41 -17.52
N LEU A 57 0.49 -9.33 -16.94
CA LEU A 57 -0.33 -9.42 -15.73
C LEU A 57 -1.61 -10.25 -15.94
N ARG A 58 -2.30 -10.07 -17.07
CA ARG A 58 -3.50 -10.86 -17.40
C ARG A 58 -3.19 -12.35 -17.55
N ALA A 59 -2.03 -12.66 -18.15
CA ALA A 59 -1.59 -14.04 -18.37
C ALA A 59 -0.96 -14.68 -17.13
N GLY A 60 -0.72 -13.92 -16.06
CA GLY A 60 0.00 -14.39 -14.87
C GLY A 60 1.48 -14.67 -15.13
N THR A 61 2.05 -14.10 -16.19
CA THR A 61 3.47 -14.28 -16.56
C THR A 61 4.34 -13.11 -16.09
N ALA A 62 3.74 -12.08 -15.49
CA ALA A 62 4.42 -10.92 -14.94
C ALA A 62 4.24 -10.82 -13.43
N ASP A 63 5.23 -10.24 -12.74
CA ASP A 63 5.23 -10.02 -11.30
C ASP A 63 4.92 -8.55 -10.94
N ALA A 64 5.17 -8.16 -9.68
CA ALA A 64 4.90 -6.81 -9.18
C ALA A 64 5.64 -5.71 -9.95
N ARG A 65 6.77 -5.99 -10.62
CA ARG A 65 7.45 -5.03 -11.50
C ARG A 65 6.49 -4.50 -12.56
N ALA A 66 5.63 -5.36 -13.12
CA ALA A 66 4.69 -4.92 -14.14
C ALA A 66 3.64 -3.92 -13.59
N MET A 67 3.18 -4.09 -12.35
CA MET A 67 2.30 -3.11 -11.72
C MET A 67 3.01 -1.76 -11.53
N LEU A 68 4.25 -1.80 -11.03
CA LEU A 68 5.09 -0.60 -10.86
C LEU A 68 5.36 0.10 -12.20
N GLY A 69 5.66 -0.65 -13.26
CA GLY A 69 5.87 -0.12 -14.60
C GLY A 69 4.60 0.52 -15.18
N LEU A 70 3.44 -0.09 -15.00
CA LEU A 70 2.15 0.49 -15.41
C LEU A 70 1.84 1.77 -14.65
N GLY A 71 2.15 1.81 -13.35
CA GLY A 71 2.10 3.00 -12.51
C GLY A 71 2.96 4.13 -13.07
N TYR A 72 4.23 3.82 -13.34
CA TYR A 72 5.20 4.78 -13.87
C TYR A 72 4.79 5.34 -15.24
N LEU A 73 4.29 4.48 -16.13
CA LEU A 73 3.78 4.87 -17.45
C LEU A 73 2.43 5.59 -17.39
N ARG A 74 1.77 5.61 -16.22
CA ARG A 74 0.43 6.17 -16.02
C ARG A 74 -0.62 5.60 -16.98
N TYR A 75 -0.54 4.30 -17.26
CA TYR A 75 -1.40 3.65 -18.24
C TYR A 75 -2.81 3.39 -17.68
N ALA A 76 -3.78 4.22 -18.07
CA ALA A 76 -5.12 4.25 -17.47
C ALA A 76 -5.91 2.95 -17.68
N GLU A 77 -5.71 2.28 -18.80
CA GLU A 77 -6.38 1.03 -19.19
C GLU A 77 -6.01 -0.13 -18.26
N ALA A 78 -4.94 -0.02 -17.47
CA ALA A 78 -4.58 -1.00 -16.46
C ALA A 78 -5.44 -0.96 -15.19
N LEU A 79 -6.15 0.15 -14.90
CA LEU A 79 -6.87 0.33 -13.64
C LEU A 79 -7.80 -0.84 -13.29
N PRO A 80 -8.69 -1.33 -14.18
CA PRO A 80 -9.58 -2.45 -13.84
C PRO A 80 -8.83 -3.72 -13.42
N LEU A 81 -7.70 -4.02 -14.06
CA LEU A 81 -6.88 -5.18 -13.71
C LEU A 81 -6.15 -4.95 -12.38
N LEU A 82 -5.61 -3.75 -12.15
CA LEU A 82 -4.95 -3.42 -10.88
C LEU A 82 -5.91 -3.55 -9.70
N HIS A 83 -7.19 -3.16 -9.84
CA HIS A 83 -8.19 -3.41 -8.80
C HIS A 83 -8.44 -4.92 -8.59
N GLN A 84 -8.41 -5.73 -9.65
CA GLN A 84 -8.51 -7.20 -9.50
C GLN A 84 -7.29 -7.77 -8.75
N CYS A 85 -6.08 -7.25 -9.03
CA CYS A 85 -4.86 -7.64 -8.36
C CYS A 85 -4.88 -7.34 -6.85
N LEU A 86 -5.65 -6.34 -6.37
CA LEU A 86 -5.82 -6.10 -4.93
C LEU A 86 -6.42 -7.31 -4.18
N ARG A 87 -7.14 -8.19 -4.88
CA ARG A 87 -7.69 -9.43 -4.29
C ARG A 87 -6.67 -10.56 -4.23
N GLN A 88 -5.52 -10.40 -4.88
CA GLN A 88 -4.43 -11.37 -4.91
C GLN A 88 -3.42 -11.01 -3.81
N SER A 89 -3.06 -11.98 -2.98
CA SER A 89 -2.34 -11.73 -1.73
C SER A 89 -0.99 -11.03 -1.85
N PHE A 90 -0.23 -11.26 -2.91
CA PHE A 90 1.22 -10.98 -2.92
C PHE A 90 1.58 -9.65 -3.59
N ALA A 91 0.59 -8.83 -3.98
CA ALA A 91 0.86 -7.62 -4.76
C ALA A 91 -0.03 -6.42 -4.40
N THR A 92 -0.76 -6.49 -3.28
CA THR A 92 -1.74 -5.47 -2.90
C THR A 92 -1.12 -4.08 -2.77
N HIS A 93 0.03 -3.97 -2.09
CA HIS A 93 0.76 -2.72 -1.95
C HIS A 93 1.20 -2.13 -3.31
N TYR A 94 1.75 -2.96 -4.21
CA TYR A 94 2.20 -2.52 -5.54
C TYR A 94 1.05 -2.11 -6.46
N ALA A 95 -0.07 -2.83 -6.39
CA ALA A 95 -1.29 -2.45 -7.11
C ALA A 95 -1.84 -1.10 -6.60
N LEU A 96 -1.84 -0.87 -5.29
CA LEU A 96 -2.22 0.43 -4.71
C LEU A 96 -1.28 1.56 -5.15
N GLN A 97 0.04 1.32 -5.16
CA GLN A 97 1.02 2.26 -5.68
C GLN A 97 0.74 2.63 -7.14
N ALA A 98 0.53 1.62 -7.99
CA ALA A 98 0.28 1.80 -9.40
C ALA A 98 -1.01 2.59 -9.65
N ILE A 99 -2.09 2.27 -8.94
CA ILE A 99 -3.36 3.01 -9.00
C ILE A 99 -3.15 4.48 -8.64
N ALA A 100 -2.44 4.76 -7.54
CA ALA A 100 -2.17 6.13 -7.12
C ALA A 100 -1.28 6.89 -8.11
N GLN A 101 -0.33 6.25 -8.76
CA GLN A 101 0.51 6.90 -9.79
C GLN A 101 -0.26 7.19 -11.08
N ILE A 102 -1.16 6.29 -11.50
CA ILE A 102 -2.00 6.46 -12.68
C ILE A 102 -3.03 7.56 -12.44
N ASN A 103 -3.86 7.38 -11.41
CA ASN A 103 -4.93 8.28 -11.04
C ASN A 103 -5.41 7.99 -9.60
N PRO A 104 -5.00 8.80 -8.60
CA PRO A 104 -5.45 8.63 -7.23
C PRO A 104 -6.98 8.66 -7.07
N ALA A 105 -7.68 9.46 -7.88
CA ALA A 105 -9.14 9.54 -7.87
C ALA A 105 -9.80 8.31 -8.53
N GLY A 106 -9.02 7.47 -9.22
CA GLY A 106 -9.44 6.18 -9.75
C GLY A 106 -9.41 5.05 -8.72
N PHE A 107 -8.98 5.32 -7.49
CA PHE A 107 -9.11 4.35 -6.40
C PHE A 107 -10.59 4.07 -6.10
N TYR A 108 -10.91 2.80 -5.83
CA TYR A 108 -12.27 2.37 -5.55
C TYR A 108 -12.36 1.86 -4.10
N PRO A 109 -12.62 2.74 -3.11
CA PRO A 109 -12.61 2.37 -1.69
C PRO A 109 -13.41 1.13 -1.29
N PRO A 110 -14.58 0.82 -1.88
CA PRO A 110 -15.35 -0.35 -1.50
C PRO A 110 -14.59 -1.68 -1.63
N ILE A 111 -13.63 -1.80 -2.57
CA ILE A 111 -12.84 -3.03 -2.69
C ILE A 111 -11.89 -3.21 -1.50
N ALA A 112 -11.23 -2.14 -1.06
CA ALA A 112 -10.32 -2.17 0.08
C ALA A 112 -11.09 -2.34 1.40
N ALA A 113 -12.26 -1.70 1.53
CA ALA A 113 -13.13 -1.89 2.68
C ALA A 113 -13.60 -3.36 2.79
N ALA A 114 -13.99 -3.99 1.67
CA ALA A 114 -14.36 -5.40 1.66
C ALA A 114 -13.20 -6.31 2.08
N LEU A 115 -11.97 -6.03 1.62
CA LEU A 115 -10.78 -6.79 2.01
C LEU A 115 -10.46 -6.62 3.50
N LEU A 116 -10.53 -5.40 4.04
CA LEU A 116 -10.31 -5.14 5.48
C LEU A 116 -11.38 -5.75 6.38
N ALA A 117 -12.60 -5.92 5.88
CA ALA A 117 -13.71 -6.50 6.63
C ALA A 117 -13.72 -8.05 6.61
N ASP A 118 -12.98 -8.69 5.71
CA ASP A 118 -12.96 -10.15 5.54
C ASP A 118 -11.84 -10.80 6.39
N PRO A 119 -12.16 -11.57 7.46
CA PRO A 119 -11.16 -12.24 8.28
C PRO A 119 -10.36 -13.32 7.53
N ALA A 120 -10.89 -13.88 6.45
CA ALA A 120 -10.16 -14.87 5.63
C ALA A 120 -8.97 -14.24 4.89
N ARG A 121 -8.93 -12.90 4.81
CA ARG A 121 -7.88 -12.11 4.13
C ARG A 121 -6.88 -11.48 5.08
N GLN A 122 -6.84 -11.90 6.35
CA GLN A 122 -5.94 -11.34 7.37
C GLN A 122 -4.46 -11.27 6.95
N HIS A 123 -4.01 -12.26 6.16
CA HIS A 123 -2.65 -12.31 5.63
C HIS A 123 -2.30 -11.11 4.71
N GLN A 124 -3.29 -10.40 4.16
CA GLN A 124 -3.11 -9.24 3.28
C GLN A 124 -3.19 -7.90 4.02
N TYR A 125 -3.61 -7.90 5.30
CA TYR A 125 -3.90 -6.65 6.01
C TYR A 125 -2.68 -5.77 6.12
N MET A 126 -1.49 -6.34 6.31
CA MET A 126 -0.25 -5.57 6.38
C MET A 126 -0.02 -4.79 5.08
N ASP A 127 0.04 -5.48 3.95
CA ASP A 127 0.28 -4.87 2.63
C ASP A 127 -0.79 -3.85 2.26
N LEU A 128 -2.05 -4.17 2.56
CA LEU A 128 -3.17 -3.27 2.31
C LEU A 128 -3.04 -1.99 3.15
N VAL A 129 -2.78 -2.10 4.46
CA VAL A 129 -2.62 -0.94 5.35
C VAL A 129 -1.41 -0.10 4.96
N ILE A 130 -0.29 -0.74 4.58
CA ILE A 130 0.92 -0.05 4.09
C ILE A 130 0.61 0.73 2.81
N GLY A 131 0.00 0.09 1.80
CA GLY A 131 -0.34 0.78 0.55
C GLY A 131 -1.34 1.91 0.75
N LEU A 132 -2.35 1.72 1.62
CA LEU A 132 -3.36 2.75 1.88
C LEU A 132 -2.76 3.99 2.55
N ARG A 133 -1.84 3.82 3.53
CA ARG A 133 -1.22 4.96 4.21
C ARG A 133 -0.17 5.68 3.35
N GLU A 134 0.52 4.96 2.46
CA GLU A 134 1.64 5.53 1.69
C GLU A 134 1.18 6.30 0.47
N TYR A 135 0.08 5.87 -0.15
CA TYR A 135 -0.32 6.38 -1.47
C TYR A 135 -1.63 7.16 -1.49
N PHE A 136 -2.36 7.20 -0.38
CA PHE A 136 -3.65 7.85 -0.32
C PHE A 136 -3.78 8.77 0.90
N THR A 137 -4.65 9.76 0.75
CA THR A 137 -5.05 10.67 1.82
C THR A 137 -6.38 10.23 2.43
N LEU A 138 -6.66 10.68 3.66
CA LEU A 138 -7.90 10.35 4.35
C LEU A 138 -9.17 10.63 3.52
N PRO A 139 -9.31 11.77 2.79
CA PRO A 139 -10.46 11.99 1.91
C PRO A 139 -10.59 10.98 0.77
N GLN A 140 -9.47 10.54 0.18
CA GLN A 140 -9.48 9.57 -0.93
C GLN A 140 -9.90 8.16 -0.48
N LEU A 141 -9.71 7.83 0.80
CA LEU A 141 -10.11 6.54 1.36
C LEU A 141 -11.63 6.41 1.56
N GLY A 142 -12.37 7.53 1.54
CA GLY A 142 -13.80 7.55 1.83
C GLY A 142 -14.13 7.13 3.28
N PRO A 143 -15.41 7.16 3.66
CA PRO A 143 -15.81 7.00 5.07
C PRO A 143 -15.77 5.55 5.58
N ALA A 144 -15.71 4.55 4.68
CA ALA A 144 -15.80 3.14 5.08
C ALA A 144 -14.46 2.55 5.57
N ILE A 145 -13.33 3.06 5.08
CA ILE A 145 -12.00 2.50 5.36
C ILE A 145 -11.46 2.92 6.73
N PRO A 146 -11.50 4.20 7.16
CA PRO A 146 -10.84 4.62 8.38
C PRO A 146 -11.35 3.90 9.66
N PRO A 147 -12.65 3.63 9.85
CA PRO A 147 -13.11 2.83 10.99
C PRO A 147 -12.56 1.39 10.99
N LEU A 148 -12.37 0.80 9.79
CA LEU A 148 -11.77 -0.52 9.65
C LEU A 148 -10.28 -0.51 9.99
N LEU A 149 -9.53 0.51 9.53
CA LEU A 149 -8.13 0.70 9.92
C LEU A 149 -8.00 0.86 11.44
N PHE A 150 -8.89 1.62 12.08
CA PHE A 150 -8.89 1.81 13.52
C PHE A 150 -9.23 0.51 14.29
N ALA A 151 -10.13 -0.31 13.76
CA ALA A 151 -10.48 -1.61 14.35
C ALA A 151 -9.29 -2.59 14.37
N LEU A 152 -8.39 -2.49 13.39
CA LEU A 152 -7.19 -3.34 13.30
C LEU A 152 -6.19 -3.15 14.45
N LEU A 153 -6.31 -2.10 15.27
CA LEU A 153 -5.53 -1.95 16.51
C LEU A 153 -5.79 -3.07 17.53
N THR A 154 -6.85 -3.86 17.33
CA THR A 154 -7.21 -5.02 18.17
C THR A 154 -6.92 -6.36 17.49
N ASN A 155 -6.30 -6.35 16.30
CA ASN A 155 -5.96 -7.56 15.55
C ASN A 155 -5.01 -8.45 16.38
N LYS A 156 -5.07 -9.77 16.23
CA LYS A 156 -4.19 -10.72 16.94
C LYS A 156 -2.72 -10.62 16.51
N GLU A 157 -2.45 -10.22 15.27
CA GLU A 157 -1.12 -10.11 14.71
C GLU A 157 -0.49 -8.75 15.06
N TYR A 158 0.67 -8.78 15.71
CA TYR A 158 1.40 -7.56 16.12
C TYR A 158 1.68 -6.62 14.95
N LEU A 159 2.19 -7.15 13.83
CA LEU A 159 2.53 -6.33 12.66
C LEU A 159 1.31 -5.60 12.10
N VAL A 160 0.14 -6.26 12.07
CA VAL A 160 -1.10 -5.61 11.64
C VAL A 160 -1.46 -4.44 12.56
N ARG A 161 -1.39 -4.62 13.88
CA ARG A 161 -1.65 -3.54 14.85
C ARG A 161 -0.66 -2.38 14.68
N TYR A 162 0.63 -2.70 14.51
CA TYR A 162 1.68 -1.72 14.31
C TYR A 162 1.44 -0.86 13.06
N HIS A 163 1.19 -1.51 11.92
CA HIS A 163 0.93 -0.80 10.66
C HIS A 163 -0.38 -0.02 10.71
N ALA A 164 -1.41 -0.52 11.40
CA ALA A 164 -2.67 0.19 11.61
C ALA A 164 -2.50 1.46 12.44
N LEU A 165 -1.74 1.40 13.55
CA LEU A 165 -1.41 2.58 14.36
C LEU A 165 -0.71 3.65 13.54
N HIS A 166 0.28 3.24 12.76
CA HIS A 166 1.02 4.17 11.90
C HIS A 166 0.09 4.77 10.82
N ALA A 167 -0.74 3.96 10.17
CA ALA A 167 -1.68 4.43 9.17
C ALA A 167 -2.67 5.45 9.75
N VAL A 168 -3.28 5.16 10.91
CA VAL A 168 -4.24 6.08 11.55
C VAL A 168 -3.57 7.42 11.84
N ARG A 169 -2.38 7.43 12.45
CA ARG A 169 -1.67 8.67 12.79
C ARG A 169 -1.26 9.48 11.56
N LEU A 170 -0.77 8.81 10.52
CA LEU A 170 -0.31 9.49 9.30
C LEU A 170 -1.50 10.07 8.52
N LEU A 171 -2.55 9.27 8.32
CA LEU A 171 -3.75 9.71 7.61
C LEU A 171 -4.53 10.81 8.35
N SER A 172 -4.46 10.82 9.69
CA SER A 172 -5.08 11.88 10.50
C SER A 172 -4.25 13.16 10.54
N GLY A 173 -3.01 13.17 10.07
CA GLY A 173 -2.07 14.28 10.26
C GLY A 173 -1.63 14.48 11.72
N SER A 174 -1.56 13.42 12.52
CA SER A 174 -1.11 13.53 13.92
C SER A 174 0.36 13.96 13.99
N ALA A 175 0.68 14.90 14.88
CA ALA A 175 2.07 15.34 15.12
C ALA A 175 3.00 14.18 15.56
N THR A 176 2.43 13.15 16.19
CA THR A 176 3.19 11.93 16.58
C THR A 176 3.58 11.07 15.38
N ALA A 177 2.92 11.20 14.22
CA ALA A 177 3.30 10.45 13.01
C ALA A 177 4.70 10.86 12.52
N ALA A 178 4.94 12.16 12.41
CA ALA A 178 6.24 12.71 11.99
C ALA A 178 7.35 12.34 12.98
N GLN A 179 7.03 12.25 14.28
CA GLN A 179 7.99 11.93 15.33
C GLN A 179 8.46 10.46 15.34
N LEU A 180 7.69 9.56 14.73
CA LEU A 180 7.99 8.13 14.60
C LEU A 180 8.64 7.75 13.26
N ALA A 181 8.63 8.65 12.28
CA ALA A 181 9.31 8.45 11.00
C ALA A 181 10.84 8.38 11.17
N ASP A 182 11.37 9.13 12.14
CA ASP A 182 12.77 9.02 12.56
C ASP A 182 12.88 7.88 13.59
N TYR A 183 13.46 6.74 13.20
CA TYR A 183 13.64 5.60 14.10
C TYR A 183 14.47 6.00 15.33
N ASN A 184 13.78 6.32 16.43
CA ASN A 184 14.36 6.80 17.68
C ASN A 184 13.86 5.90 18.83
N PRO A 185 14.67 4.91 19.28
CA PRO A 185 14.22 3.91 20.23
C PRO A 185 13.68 4.49 21.55
N PRO A 186 14.31 5.51 22.18
CA PRO A 186 13.73 6.18 23.35
C PRO A 186 12.31 6.73 23.12
N ARG A 187 12.04 7.34 21.96
CA ARG A 187 10.71 7.88 21.64
C ARG A 187 9.68 6.78 21.44
N ILE A 188 10.06 5.70 20.75
CA ILE A 188 9.20 4.51 20.56
C ILE A 188 8.88 3.87 21.92
N GLN A 189 9.85 3.83 22.85
CA GLN A 189 9.63 3.31 24.20
C GLN A 189 8.68 4.19 25.02
N ALA A 190 8.71 5.51 24.82
CA ALA A 190 7.83 6.46 25.51
C ALA A 190 6.40 6.52 24.94
N ASP A 191 6.16 5.97 23.76
CA ASP A 191 4.84 5.99 23.12
C ASP A 191 3.86 5.02 23.80
N GLU A 192 3.02 5.57 24.68
CA GLU A 192 2.03 4.80 25.44
C GLU A 192 1.07 3.98 24.57
N VAL A 193 0.65 4.49 23.41
CA VAL A 193 -0.25 3.74 22.50
C VAL A 193 0.51 2.55 21.92
N PHE A 194 1.75 2.78 21.47
CA PHE A 194 2.62 1.71 20.99
C PHE A 194 2.86 0.63 22.06
N GLN A 195 3.20 1.04 23.29
CA GLN A 195 3.42 0.11 24.41
C GLN A 195 2.21 -0.77 24.73
N LEU A 196 0.99 -0.28 24.48
CA LEU A 196 -0.24 -1.04 24.67
C LEU A 196 -0.52 -2.05 23.55
N ILE A 197 -0.01 -1.84 22.33
CA ILE A 197 -0.24 -2.74 21.19
C ILE A 197 0.88 -3.75 20.94
N ILE A 198 2.08 -3.55 21.50
CA ILE A 198 3.23 -4.46 21.29
C ILE A 198 3.18 -5.73 22.13
N LYS A 199 2.45 -5.72 23.26
CA LYS A 199 2.36 -6.87 24.17
C LYS A 199 1.16 -7.75 23.80
N ASP A 200 1.41 -9.02 23.52
CA ASP A 200 0.47 -9.84 22.74
C ASP A 200 -0.86 -10.23 23.40
N ASN A 201 -1.08 -10.07 24.71
CA ASN A 201 -2.05 -10.96 25.37
C ASN A 201 -3.27 -10.35 26.05
N TRP A 202 -3.56 -9.05 25.90
CA TRP A 202 -4.65 -8.44 26.70
C TRP A 202 -5.58 -7.58 25.84
N PRO A 203 -6.76 -8.09 25.43
CA PRO A 203 -7.78 -7.32 24.70
C PRO A 203 -8.21 -6.00 25.39
N ARG A 204 -7.99 -5.90 26.71
CA ARG A 204 -8.21 -4.65 27.46
C ARG A 204 -7.17 -3.57 27.10
N ASN A 205 -5.92 -3.95 26.83
CA ASN A 205 -4.86 -3.02 26.43
C ASN A 205 -5.13 -2.45 25.03
N PHE A 206 -5.58 -3.27 24.08
CA PHE A 206 -5.88 -2.80 22.73
C PHE A 206 -7.05 -1.81 22.71
N ARG A 207 -8.10 -2.06 23.52
CA ARG A 207 -9.20 -1.11 23.70
C ARG A 207 -8.73 0.19 24.37
N ARG A 208 -7.86 0.10 25.37
CA ARG A 208 -7.24 1.29 25.98
C ARG A 208 -6.37 2.05 24.97
N ALA A 209 -5.65 1.36 24.10
CA ALA A 209 -4.86 1.96 23.03
C ALA A 209 -5.74 2.73 22.05
N GLN A 210 -6.87 2.17 21.63
CA GLN A 210 -7.87 2.86 20.81
C GLN A 210 -8.39 4.14 21.49
N GLN A 211 -8.80 4.04 22.75
CA GLN A 211 -9.29 5.20 23.51
C GLN A 211 -8.23 6.29 23.62
N LEU A 212 -6.99 5.92 23.98
CA LEU A 212 -5.88 6.86 24.09
C LEU A 212 -5.54 7.48 22.73
N LEU A 213 -5.50 6.69 21.67
CA LEU A 213 -5.20 7.19 20.33
C LEU A 213 -6.20 8.27 19.89
N LEU A 214 -7.51 8.07 20.13
CA LEU A 214 -8.53 9.08 19.79
C LEU A 214 -8.27 10.43 20.48
N THR A 215 -7.68 10.44 21.67
CA THR A 215 -7.30 11.68 22.38
C THR A 215 -6.06 12.37 21.77
N GLN A 216 -5.29 11.66 20.95
CA GLN A 216 -4.07 12.15 20.29
C GLN A 216 -4.29 12.55 18.82
N LEU A 217 -5.46 12.25 18.25
CA LEU A 217 -5.78 12.63 16.87
C LEU A 217 -6.31 14.07 16.80
N PRO A 218 -6.07 14.80 15.70
CA PRO A 218 -6.72 16.09 15.45
C PRO A 218 -8.24 15.95 15.46
N LEU A 219 -8.93 16.85 16.17
CA LEU A 219 -10.38 16.77 16.41
C LEU A 219 -11.19 16.64 15.12
N GLU A 220 -10.76 17.34 14.07
CA GLU A 220 -11.37 17.35 12.74
C GLU A 220 -11.35 15.98 12.02
N THR A 221 -10.46 15.07 12.44
CA THR A 221 -10.31 13.74 11.83
C THR A 221 -10.90 12.62 12.68
N VAL A 222 -11.13 12.85 13.98
CA VAL A 222 -11.61 11.82 14.94
C VAL A 222 -12.88 11.13 14.44
N ALA A 223 -13.84 11.91 13.94
CA ALA A 223 -15.13 11.38 13.48
C ALA A 223 -14.99 10.36 12.33
N SER A 224 -13.94 10.48 11.50
CA SER A 224 -13.70 9.54 10.40
C SER A 224 -13.37 8.13 10.89
N PHE A 225 -12.74 7.99 12.07
CA PHE A 225 -12.31 6.69 12.61
C PHE A 225 -13.37 6.01 13.50
N LEU A 226 -14.47 6.70 13.78
CA LEU A 226 -15.57 6.14 14.55
C LEU A 226 -16.58 5.47 13.61
N PRO A 227 -17.18 4.33 14.00
CA PRO A 227 -18.24 3.72 13.22
C PRO A 227 -19.42 4.69 13.08
N THR A 228 -19.93 4.85 11.86
CA THR A 228 -21.17 5.58 11.62
C THR A 228 -22.32 4.87 12.31
N LYS A 229 -23.02 5.57 13.21
CA LYS A 229 -24.28 5.08 13.78
C LYS A 229 -25.26 4.91 12.61
N ARG A 230 -25.64 3.66 12.33
CA ARG A 230 -26.73 3.34 11.41
C ARG A 230 -28.07 3.50 12.09
#